data_AF-A0AAJ0E9K9-F1
#
_entry.id   AF-A0AAJ0E9K9-F1
#
_cell.length_a   1.000
_cell.length_b   1.000
_cell.length_c   1.000
_cell.angle_alpha   90.00
_cell.angle_beta   90.00
_cell.angle_gamma   90.00
#
_symmetry.space_group_name_H-M   'P 1'
#
loop_
_entity.id
_entity.type
_entity.pdbx_description
1 polymer ?
#
loop_
_entity_poly.entity_id
_entity_poly.type
_entity_poly.pdbx_seq_one_letter_code
_entity_poly.pdbx_strand_id
1 'polypeptide(L)'
;MSSTSVLSKTLQSITDTKIRELEKQRTQYESRKTKILEEAKEYADQGGRISCLLHGVKELYSKGHNDDPSIDNIDNLLAQSKYDTSVPPSILQASEDLLRSKLDVQSHKLSMAHLYSRFVTEWINPGSPMEGTDAAQLSKEDSSFEVIDHQKELLQNLRDQFEKVVFTPLETDEAEINAYLASIFSTRESEKALEDVRQRVAQSSKNFLQRTSPFNKTTLKMCIASLLQQDLLSDEKQAILREFDSNDVVLREIADVLNTRFADFDNWEWDAGEEGVSYLPRQQANGKYRIWMDEDVLQVIFIHWVGIKGCVSLKETLTRLVSLDGPDQVWRWHAESPATE
;
A
#
# COMPACT_ATOMS: atom_id res chain seq x y z
N MET A 1 27.28 4.26 -20.89
CA MET A 1 27.95 3.79 -19.65
C MET A 1 27.20 4.18 -18.38
N SER A 2 26.40 5.27 -18.33
CA SER A 2 25.62 5.64 -17.12
C SER A 2 24.32 4.84 -16.93
N SER A 3 23.61 4.51 -18.00
CA SER A 3 22.29 3.83 -17.97
C SER A 3 22.31 2.45 -17.29
N THR A 4 23.32 1.61 -17.58
CA THR A 4 23.46 0.28 -16.98
C THR A 4 23.69 0.34 -15.47
N SER A 5 24.32 1.42 -14.98
CA SER A 5 24.57 1.61 -13.55
C SER A 5 23.30 2.04 -12.80
N VAL A 6 22.43 2.82 -13.44
CA VAL A 6 21.13 3.24 -12.87
C VAL A 6 20.20 2.04 -12.81
N LEU A 7 20.07 1.27 -13.90
CA LEU A 7 19.28 0.03 -13.91
C LEU A 7 19.75 -0.97 -12.84
N SER A 8 21.07 -1.13 -12.66
CA SER A 8 21.64 -1.98 -11.61
C SER A 8 21.29 -1.47 -10.20
N LYS A 9 21.38 -0.16 -9.96
CA LYS A 9 20.99 0.46 -8.68
C LYS A 9 19.49 0.36 -8.43
N THR A 10 18.67 0.50 -9.46
CA THR A 10 17.22 0.37 -9.37
C THR A 10 16.80 -1.08 -9.16
N LEU A 11 17.41 -2.03 -9.87
CA LEU A 11 17.22 -3.47 -9.63
C LEU A 11 17.63 -3.84 -8.20
N GLN A 12 18.73 -3.27 -7.70
CA GLN A 12 19.17 -3.43 -6.34
C GLN A 12 18.14 -2.86 -5.35
N SER A 13 17.67 -1.62 -5.56
CA SER A 13 16.62 -1.00 -4.73
C SER A 13 15.29 -1.76 -4.76
N ILE A 14 14.86 -2.25 -5.94
CA ILE A 14 13.68 -3.13 -6.09
C ILE A 14 13.90 -4.44 -5.33
N THR A 15 15.10 -5.02 -5.44
CA THR A 15 15.45 -6.26 -4.74
C THR A 15 15.41 -6.02 -3.25
N ASP A 16 16.09 -5.01 -2.72
CA ASP A 16 16.10 -4.67 -1.30
C ASP A 16 14.69 -4.38 -0.77
N THR A 17 13.85 -3.74 -1.57
CA THR A 17 12.45 -3.48 -1.24
C THR A 17 11.61 -4.76 -1.23
N LYS A 18 11.78 -5.64 -2.21
CA LYS A 18 11.13 -6.96 -2.27
C LYS A 18 11.55 -7.83 -1.08
N ILE A 19 12.80 -7.72 -0.64
CA ILE A 19 13.34 -8.44 0.51
C ILE A 19 12.75 -7.92 1.82
N ARG A 20 12.70 -6.60 1.99
CA ARG A 20 12.04 -5.97 3.14
C ARG A 20 10.58 -6.37 3.23
N GLU A 21 9.86 -6.35 2.10
CA GLU A 21 8.46 -6.77 2.04
C GLU A 21 8.30 -8.25 2.42
N LEU A 22 9.16 -9.13 1.89
CA LEU A 22 9.16 -10.55 2.23
C LEU A 22 9.45 -10.80 3.71
N GLU A 23 10.38 -10.06 4.31
CA GLU A 23 10.69 -10.19 5.74
C GLU A 23 9.56 -9.64 6.62
N LYS A 24 8.92 -8.53 6.22
CA LYS A 24 7.70 -8.03 6.88
C LYS A 24 6.58 -9.07 6.83
N GLN A 25 6.34 -9.68 5.67
CA GLN A 25 5.33 -10.75 5.54
C GLN A 25 5.66 -11.96 6.40
N ARG A 26 6.93 -12.39 6.40
CA ARG A 26 7.39 -13.51 7.22
C ARG A 26 7.22 -13.22 8.70
N THR A 27 7.65 -12.06 9.19
CA THR A 27 7.56 -11.70 10.62
C THR A 27 6.11 -11.56 11.08
N GLN A 28 5.24 -10.92 10.28
CA GLN A 28 3.81 -10.85 10.57
C GLN A 28 3.16 -12.24 10.57
N TYR A 29 3.47 -13.07 9.57
CA TYR A 29 2.93 -14.43 9.49
C TYR A 29 3.37 -15.30 10.68
N GLU A 30 4.66 -15.30 11.03
CA GLU A 30 5.17 -16.06 12.17
C GLU A 30 4.60 -15.57 13.51
N SER A 31 4.45 -14.26 13.68
CA SER A 31 3.81 -13.69 14.87
C SER A 31 2.35 -14.15 15.00
N ARG A 32 1.55 -14.05 13.93
CA ARG A 32 0.15 -14.50 13.92
C ARG A 32 0.03 -16.01 14.11
N LYS A 33 0.87 -16.80 13.44
CA LYS A 33 0.95 -18.25 13.60
C LYS A 33 1.25 -18.63 15.06
N THR A 34 2.22 -17.97 15.69
CA THR A 34 2.60 -18.24 17.08
C THR A 34 1.43 -17.97 18.01
N LYS A 35 0.74 -16.84 17.82
CA LYS A 35 -0.46 -16.49 18.58
C LYS A 35 -1.57 -17.55 18.43
N ILE A 36 -1.89 -17.98 17.21
CA ILE A 36 -2.88 -19.02 16.94
C ILE A 36 -2.49 -20.35 17.62
N LEU A 37 -1.21 -20.73 17.57
CA LEU A 37 -0.72 -21.95 18.22
C LEU A 37 -0.72 -21.86 19.75
N GLU A 38 -0.60 -20.67 20.32
CA GLU A 38 -0.73 -20.43 21.76
C GLU A 38 -2.19 -20.49 22.19
N GLU A 39 -3.08 -19.78 21.50
CA GLU A 39 -4.53 -19.84 21.73
C GLU A 39 -5.07 -21.28 21.62
N ALA A 40 -4.60 -22.04 20.62
CA ALA A 40 -4.97 -23.44 20.46
C ALA A 40 -4.45 -24.34 21.60
N LYS A 41 -3.46 -23.95 22.40
CA LYS A 41 -3.03 -24.73 23.58
C LYS A 41 -3.91 -24.48 24.80
N GLU A 42 -4.63 -23.37 24.86
CA GLU A 42 -5.48 -23.01 25.99
C GLU A 42 -6.78 -23.85 26.04
N TYR A 43 -7.22 -24.39 24.90
CA TYR A 43 -8.39 -25.25 24.83
C TYR A 43 -8.08 -26.69 25.29
N ALA A 44 -8.76 -27.13 26.36
CA ALA A 44 -8.69 -28.52 26.83
C ALA A 44 -9.40 -29.51 25.89
N ASP A 45 -10.45 -29.06 25.20
CA ASP A 45 -11.22 -29.88 24.26
C ASP A 45 -10.58 -29.94 22.86
N GLN A 46 -10.50 -31.14 22.27
CA GLN A 46 -9.95 -31.33 20.93
C GLN A 46 -10.78 -30.62 19.84
N GLY A 47 -12.10 -30.57 19.99
CA GLY A 47 -12.97 -29.84 19.07
C GLY A 47 -12.70 -28.33 19.09
N GLY A 48 -12.57 -27.76 20.29
CA GLY A 48 -12.18 -26.36 20.49
C GLY A 48 -10.82 -26.02 19.87
N ARG A 49 -9.82 -26.90 20.06
CA ARG A 49 -8.47 -26.75 19.47
C ARG A 49 -8.51 -26.71 17.95
N ILE A 50 -9.19 -27.67 17.33
CA ILE A 50 -9.28 -27.74 15.86
C ILE A 50 -10.08 -26.55 15.32
N SER A 51 -11.15 -26.12 15.99
CA SER A 51 -11.92 -24.94 15.57
C SER A 51 -11.09 -23.66 15.60
N CYS A 52 -10.26 -23.47 16.63
CA CYS A 52 -9.34 -22.34 16.74
C CYS A 52 -8.29 -22.37 15.61
N LEU A 53 -7.63 -23.52 15.41
CA LEU A 53 -6.65 -23.69 14.33
C LEU A 53 -7.27 -23.50 12.94
N LEU A 54 -8.49 -23.99 12.73
CA LEU A 54 -9.20 -23.87 11.47
C LEU A 54 -9.54 -22.41 11.15
N HIS A 55 -10.00 -21.66 12.15
CA HIS A 55 -10.25 -20.24 12.01
C HIS A 55 -8.97 -19.48 11.66
N GLY A 56 -7.88 -19.73 12.40
CA GLY A 56 -6.58 -19.11 12.14
C GLY A 56 -5.99 -19.48 10.77
N VAL A 57 -6.15 -20.73 10.32
CA VAL A 57 -5.76 -21.15 8.97
C VAL A 57 -6.58 -20.42 7.92
N LYS A 58 -7.91 -20.34 8.06
CA LYS A 58 -8.78 -19.62 7.12
C LYS A 58 -8.45 -18.14 7.08
N GLU A 59 -8.21 -17.51 8.23
CA GLU A 59 -7.78 -16.11 8.30
C GLU A 59 -6.47 -15.88 7.52
N LEU A 60 -5.45 -16.71 7.76
CA LEU A 60 -4.13 -16.57 7.13
C LEU A 60 -4.11 -16.99 5.64
N TYR A 61 -4.96 -17.93 5.21
CA TYR A 61 -5.00 -18.44 3.83
C TYR A 61 -6.02 -17.73 2.92
N SER A 62 -7.03 -17.05 3.48
CA SER A 62 -8.14 -16.42 2.73
C SER A 62 -7.70 -15.36 1.71
N LYS A 63 -6.49 -14.81 1.83
CA LYS A 63 -5.98 -13.77 0.92
C LYS A 63 -5.43 -14.29 -0.42
N GLY A 64 -5.40 -15.61 -0.67
CA GLY A 64 -4.85 -16.14 -1.94
C GLY A 64 -5.31 -17.53 -2.40
N HIS A 65 -5.92 -18.36 -1.55
CA HIS A 65 -6.41 -19.68 -1.91
C HIS A 65 -7.80 -19.93 -1.32
N ASN A 66 -8.82 -19.38 -1.97
CA ASN A 66 -10.18 -19.88 -1.81
C ASN A 66 -10.22 -21.26 -2.51
N ASP A 67 -10.78 -22.27 -1.86
CA ASP A 67 -11.00 -23.64 -2.34
C ASP A 67 -9.88 -24.66 -2.09
N ASP A 68 -9.41 -24.79 -0.84
CA ASP A 68 -8.79 -26.05 -0.41
C ASP A 68 -9.87 -26.97 0.19
N PRO A 69 -10.37 -27.97 -0.56
CA PRO A 69 -11.44 -28.84 -0.08
C PRO A 69 -11.04 -29.65 1.16
N SER A 70 -9.73 -29.81 1.42
CA SER A 70 -9.26 -30.48 2.64
C SER A 70 -9.51 -29.64 3.90
N ILE A 71 -9.49 -28.31 3.80
CA ILE A 71 -9.75 -27.38 4.90
C ILE A 71 -11.25 -27.21 5.09
N ASP A 72 -12.00 -27.06 4.00
CA ASP A 72 -13.46 -26.87 4.07
C ASP A 72 -14.21 -28.11 4.58
N ASN A 73 -13.68 -29.31 4.32
CA ASN A 73 -14.25 -30.54 4.87
C ASN A 73 -14.06 -30.68 6.39
N ILE A 74 -13.09 -29.98 6.99
CA ILE A 74 -12.84 -30.05 8.45
C ILE A 74 -13.97 -29.36 9.23
N ASP A 75 -14.56 -28.28 8.70
CA ASP A 75 -15.74 -27.64 9.32
C ASP A 75 -16.91 -28.63 9.43
N ASN A 76 -17.18 -29.34 8.34
CA ASN A 76 -18.25 -30.33 8.29
C ASN A 76 -17.96 -31.52 9.21
N LEU A 77 -16.70 -31.98 9.24
CA LEU A 77 -16.25 -33.06 10.12
C LEU A 77 -16.41 -32.68 11.60
N LEU A 78 -16.03 -31.45 11.98
CA LEU A 78 -16.19 -30.95 13.35
C LEU A 78 -17.66 -30.78 13.76
N ALA A 79 -18.52 -30.40 12.82
CA ALA A 79 -19.95 -30.34 13.08
C ALA A 79 -20.54 -31.73 13.29
N GLN A 80 -20.10 -32.72 12.51
CA GLN A 80 -20.55 -34.12 12.60
C GLN A 80 -20.04 -34.81 13.87
N SER A 81 -18.79 -34.60 14.27
CA SER A 81 -18.19 -35.26 15.44
C SER A 81 -18.85 -34.92 16.77
N LYS A 82 -19.67 -33.85 16.82
CA LYS A 82 -20.46 -33.47 18.01
C LYS A 82 -21.66 -34.40 18.26
N TYR A 83 -22.16 -35.05 17.21
CA TYR A 83 -23.39 -35.85 17.27
C TYR A 83 -23.15 -37.31 16.88
N ASP A 84 -22.09 -37.58 16.12
CA ASP A 84 -21.78 -38.91 15.58
C ASP A 84 -20.59 -39.55 16.32
N THR A 85 -20.87 -40.63 17.04
CA THR A 85 -19.86 -41.43 17.76
C THR A 85 -19.06 -42.36 16.83
N SER A 86 -19.44 -42.46 15.55
CA SER A 86 -18.69 -43.21 14.54
C SER A 86 -17.43 -42.48 14.06
N VAL A 87 -17.28 -41.18 14.37
CA VAL A 87 -16.07 -40.41 14.06
C VAL A 87 -14.97 -40.77 15.06
N PRO A 88 -13.89 -41.47 14.64
CA PRO A 88 -12.82 -41.86 15.54
C PRO A 88 -11.99 -40.63 15.97
N PRO A 89 -11.50 -40.59 17.22
CA PRO A 89 -10.58 -39.53 17.68
C PRO A 89 -9.31 -39.39 16.84
N SER A 90 -8.89 -40.47 16.15
CA SER A 90 -7.74 -40.45 15.24
C SER A 90 -7.95 -39.58 14.00
N ILE A 91 -9.20 -39.44 13.52
CA ILE A 91 -9.51 -38.56 12.38
C ILE A 91 -9.46 -37.08 12.82
N LEU A 92 -9.95 -36.79 14.03
CA LEU A 92 -9.82 -35.45 14.61
C LEU A 92 -8.35 -35.09 14.84
N GLN A 93 -7.53 -36.02 15.32
CA GLN A 93 -6.08 -35.81 15.45
C GLN A 93 -5.42 -35.55 14.09
N ALA A 94 -5.74 -36.35 13.07
CA ALA A 94 -5.22 -36.16 11.72
C ALA A 94 -5.64 -34.79 11.13
N SER A 95 -6.85 -34.31 11.44
CA SER A 95 -7.29 -32.97 11.03
C SER A 95 -6.54 -31.85 11.76
N GLU A 96 -6.25 -32.03 13.05
CA GLU A 96 -5.42 -31.10 13.83
C GLU A 96 -4.00 -31.03 13.25
N ASP A 97 -3.40 -32.19 12.96
CA ASP A 97 -2.06 -32.31 12.40
C ASP A 97 -2.00 -31.72 10.98
N LEU A 98 -3.05 -31.89 10.17
CA LEU A 98 -3.17 -31.29 8.85
C LEU A 98 -3.18 -29.76 8.94
N LEU A 99 -3.97 -29.17 9.84
CA LEU A 99 -4.02 -27.71 10.02
C LEU A 99 -2.67 -27.14 10.46
N ARG A 100 -1.99 -27.81 11.39
CA ARG A 100 -0.62 -27.43 11.81
C ARG A 100 0.37 -27.53 10.64
N SER A 101 0.30 -28.61 9.88
CA SER A 101 1.14 -28.81 8.70
C SER A 101 0.90 -27.71 7.65
N LYS A 102 -0.35 -27.29 7.42
CA LYS A 102 -0.66 -26.18 6.52
C LYS A 102 -0.03 -24.87 7.00
N LEU A 103 -0.06 -24.59 8.30
CA LEU A 103 0.63 -23.40 8.84
C LEU A 103 2.15 -23.49 8.62
N ASP A 104 2.75 -24.67 8.83
CA ASP A 104 4.18 -24.90 8.62
C ASP A 104 4.61 -24.81 7.16
N VAL A 105 3.78 -25.25 6.22
CA VAL A 105 4.08 -25.16 4.77
C VAL A 105 4.26 -23.71 4.34
N GLN A 106 3.42 -22.77 4.80
CA GLN A 106 3.63 -21.34 4.47
C GLN A 106 4.84 -20.76 5.18
N SER A 107 5.10 -21.12 6.45
CA SER A 107 6.35 -20.75 7.13
C SER A 107 7.57 -21.17 6.32
N HIS A 108 7.60 -22.42 5.84
CA HIS A 108 8.69 -22.92 5.00
C HIS A 108 8.78 -22.18 3.67
N LYS A 109 7.64 -21.89 3.02
CA LYS A 109 7.61 -21.14 1.76
C LYS A 109 8.20 -19.74 1.93
N LEU A 110 7.80 -19.01 2.97
CA LEU A 110 8.30 -17.67 3.29
C LEU A 110 9.78 -17.70 3.70
N SER A 111 10.19 -18.69 4.50
CA SER A 111 11.59 -18.89 4.89
C SER A 111 12.49 -19.17 3.68
N MET A 112 12.03 -20.03 2.77
CA MET A 112 12.74 -20.35 1.53
C MET A 112 12.85 -19.13 0.62
N ALA A 113 11.75 -18.38 0.45
CA ALA A 113 11.76 -17.14 -0.33
C ALA A 113 12.75 -16.11 0.25
N HIS A 114 12.77 -15.94 1.58
CA HIS A 114 13.71 -15.06 2.27
C HIS A 114 15.18 -15.51 2.09
N LEU A 115 15.45 -16.82 2.15
CA LEU A 115 16.80 -17.35 1.94
C LEU A 115 17.30 -17.15 0.51
N TYR A 116 16.46 -17.41 -0.50
CA TYR A 116 16.81 -17.11 -1.90
C TYR A 116 17.04 -15.62 -2.13
N SER A 117 16.17 -14.80 -1.55
CA SER A 117 16.31 -13.34 -1.55
C SER A 117 17.66 -12.90 -1.00
N ARG A 118 18.09 -13.43 0.16
CA ARG A 118 19.41 -13.13 0.73
C ARG A 118 20.56 -13.59 -0.17
N PHE A 119 20.47 -14.78 -0.77
CA PHE A 119 21.50 -15.23 -1.71
C PHE A 119 21.59 -14.35 -2.94
N VAL A 120 20.46 -13.85 -3.45
CA VAL A 120 20.44 -12.90 -4.56
C VAL A 120 21.09 -11.57 -4.13
N THR A 121 20.85 -11.08 -2.91
CA THR A 121 21.54 -9.89 -2.39
C THR A 121 23.03 -10.09 -2.24
N GLU A 122 23.46 -11.22 -1.68
CA GLU A 122 24.88 -11.57 -1.52
C GLU A 122 25.56 -11.76 -2.89
N TRP A 123 24.83 -12.21 -3.90
CA TRP A 123 25.32 -12.35 -5.26
C TRP A 123 25.39 -11.02 -6.01
N ILE A 124 24.43 -10.11 -5.80
CA ILE A 124 24.43 -8.74 -6.37
C ILE A 124 25.48 -7.86 -5.68
N ASN A 125 25.73 -8.08 -4.39
CA ASN A 125 26.77 -7.44 -3.60
C ASN A 125 27.85 -8.47 -3.21
N PRO A 126 28.67 -8.96 -4.15
CA PRO A 126 29.86 -9.71 -3.78
C PRO A 126 30.71 -8.73 -2.98
N GLY A 127 30.77 -8.93 -1.66
CA GLY A 127 31.41 -7.98 -0.75
C GLY A 127 32.72 -7.49 -1.33
N SER A 128 32.92 -6.18 -1.41
CA SER A 128 34.23 -5.64 -1.74
C SER A 128 35.25 -6.35 -0.84
N PRO A 129 36.36 -6.87 -1.40
CA PRO A 129 37.47 -7.26 -0.56
C PRO A 129 37.76 -6.08 0.37
N MET A 130 38.02 -6.35 1.65
CA MET A 130 38.60 -5.36 2.55
C MET A 130 39.85 -4.78 1.88
N GLU A 131 39.69 -3.64 1.20
CA GLU A 131 40.75 -2.73 0.86
C GLU A 131 40.55 -1.49 1.73
N GLY A 132 41.65 -1.13 2.39
CA GLY A 132 41.65 -0.20 3.50
C GLY A 132 41.14 1.18 3.15
N THR A 133 40.70 1.85 4.20
CA THR A 133 40.94 3.27 4.43
C THR A 133 42.30 3.70 3.86
N ASP A 134 42.30 4.34 2.69
CA ASP A 134 42.79 5.71 2.50
C ASP A 134 42.84 6.09 1.00
N ALA A 135 42.72 7.41 0.79
CA ALA A 135 43.09 8.16 -0.41
C ALA A 135 42.06 8.27 -1.57
N ALA A 136 41.09 9.17 -1.38
CA ALA A 136 40.65 10.07 -2.45
C ALA A 136 40.09 11.39 -1.86
N GLN A 137 40.87 12.06 -1.01
CA GLN A 137 40.73 13.50 -0.80
C GLN A 137 41.85 14.18 -1.57
N LEU A 138 41.48 14.93 -2.62
CA LEU A 138 42.07 16.21 -3.07
C LEU A 138 41.87 16.40 -4.58
N SER A 139 40.83 17.15 -4.93
CA SER A 139 40.92 18.28 -5.88
C SER A 139 39.56 18.99 -5.92
N LYS A 140 39.26 19.81 -4.90
CA LYS A 140 38.30 20.90 -5.07
C LYS A 140 39.09 22.08 -5.61
N GLU A 141 38.93 22.34 -6.90
CA GLU A 141 39.29 23.62 -7.49
C GLU A 141 38.33 24.70 -6.97
N ASP A 142 38.93 25.74 -6.40
CA ASP A 142 38.32 27.01 -6.02
C ASP A 142 37.76 27.72 -7.27
N SER A 143 36.44 27.66 -7.48
CA SER A 143 35.68 28.64 -8.29
C SER A 143 34.16 28.39 -8.36
N SER A 144 33.55 27.78 -7.32
CA SER A 144 32.08 27.57 -7.29
C SER A 144 31.47 27.48 -5.88
N PHE A 145 32.11 28.09 -4.88
CA PHE A 145 31.68 27.96 -3.48
C PHE A 145 30.51 28.92 -3.12
N GLU A 146 30.49 30.15 -3.65
CA GLU A 146 29.45 31.15 -3.29
C GLU A 146 28.06 30.86 -3.89
N VAL A 147 27.97 30.20 -5.05
CA VAL A 147 26.68 29.92 -5.72
C VAL A 147 25.91 28.78 -5.04
N ILE A 148 26.64 27.80 -4.49
CA ILE A 148 26.07 26.64 -3.80
C ILE A 148 25.50 27.05 -2.43
N ASP A 149 26.16 27.97 -1.72
CA ASP A 149 25.69 28.44 -0.42
C ASP A 149 24.42 29.29 -0.55
N HIS A 150 24.35 30.19 -1.54
CA HIS A 150 23.14 31.01 -1.72
C HIS A 150 21.92 30.19 -2.19
N GLN A 151 22.14 29.17 -3.04
CA GLN A 151 21.07 28.23 -3.41
C GLN A 151 20.62 27.38 -2.21
N LYS A 152 21.54 26.90 -1.38
CA LYS A 152 21.18 26.15 -0.17
C LYS A 152 20.40 27.01 0.82
N GLU A 153 20.83 28.25 1.04
CA GLU A 153 20.11 29.21 1.88
C GLU A 153 18.71 29.51 1.35
N LEU A 154 18.54 29.65 0.03
CA LEU A 154 17.23 29.85 -0.58
C LEU A 154 16.32 28.63 -0.39
N LEU A 155 16.85 27.42 -0.59
CA LEU A 155 16.12 26.17 -0.39
C LEU A 155 15.74 25.96 1.09
N GLN A 156 16.63 26.34 2.01
CA GLN A 156 16.39 26.28 3.44
C GLN A 156 15.30 27.28 3.85
N ASN A 157 15.38 28.53 3.38
CA ASN A 157 14.32 29.53 3.62
C ASN A 157 12.95 29.09 3.07
N LEU A 158 12.92 28.43 1.90
CA LEU A 158 11.68 27.87 1.33
C LEU A 158 11.14 26.73 2.19
N ARG A 159 12.01 25.87 2.71
CA ARG A 159 11.64 24.80 3.63
C ARG A 159 11.06 25.38 4.93
N ASP A 160 11.70 26.39 5.50
CA ASP A 160 11.25 27.03 6.74
C ASP A 160 9.90 27.75 6.56
N GLN A 161 9.68 28.40 5.41
CA GLN A 161 8.37 28.99 5.08
C GLN A 161 7.28 27.94 4.91
N PHE A 162 7.60 26.84 4.23
CA PHE A 162 6.67 25.73 4.07
C PHE A 162 6.34 25.09 5.41
N GLU A 163 7.35 24.83 6.24
CA GLU A 163 7.21 24.27 7.58
C GLU A 163 6.30 25.17 8.43
N LYS A 164 6.55 26.48 8.40
CA LYS A 164 5.69 27.43 9.10
C LYS A 164 4.23 27.37 8.63
N VAL A 165 3.96 27.25 7.34
CA VAL A 165 2.58 27.19 6.84
C VAL A 165 1.92 25.85 7.17
N VAL A 166 2.63 24.73 7.02
CA VAL A 166 2.08 23.38 7.18
C VAL A 166 1.90 23.01 8.64
N PHE A 167 2.83 23.38 9.52
CA PHE A 167 2.82 23.00 10.93
C PHE A 167 2.24 24.06 11.86
N THR A 168 1.88 25.25 11.36
CA THR A 168 1.04 26.17 12.15
C THR A 168 -0.38 25.63 12.14
N PRO A 169 -0.94 25.23 13.30
CA PRO A 169 -2.32 24.78 13.36
C PRO A 169 -3.25 25.92 12.97
N LEU A 170 -4.11 25.70 11.99
CA LEU A 170 -5.18 26.64 11.70
C LEU A 170 -6.28 26.41 12.75
N GLU A 171 -6.50 27.39 13.62
CA GLU A 171 -7.62 27.35 14.56
C GLU A 171 -8.94 27.43 13.79
N THR A 172 -9.67 26.32 13.74
CA THR A 172 -10.97 26.21 13.09
C THR A 172 -12.02 25.78 14.09
N ASP A 173 -13.21 26.37 14.02
CA ASP A 173 -14.36 25.93 14.79
C ASP A 173 -14.99 24.69 14.14
N GLU A 174 -14.68 23.51 14.69
CA GLU A 174 -15.22 22.23 14.22
C GLU A 174 -16.76 22.18 14.33
N ALA A 175 -17.34 22.83 15.35
CA ALA A 175 -18.78 22.83 15.55
C ALA A 175 -19.47 23.68 14.47
N GLU A 176 -18.90 24.83 14.13
CA GLU A 176 -19.40 25.68 13.04
C GLU A 176 -19.32 24.97 11.68
N ILE A 177 -18.18 24.32 11.38
CA ILE A 177 -18.01 23.57 10.12
C ILE A 177 -19.03 22.44 10.02
N ASN A 178 -19.20 21.65 11.09
CA ASN A 178 -20.16 20.56 11.10
C ASN A 178 -21.61 21.06 10.99
N ALA A 179 -21.94 22.16 11.66
CA ALA A 179 -23.26 22.79 11.54
C ALA A 179 -23.52 23.29 10.11
N TYR A 180 -22.53 23.92 9.48
CA TYR A 180 -22.61 24.36 8.09
C TYR A 180 -22.81 23.17 7.14
N LEU A 181 -21.98 22.13 7.24
CA LEU A 181 -22.09 20.94 6.39
C LEU A 181 -23.42 20.20 6.59
N ALA A 182 -23.91 20.12 7.83
CA ALA A 182 -25.22 19.54 8.14
C ALA A 182 -26.37 20.37 7.55
N SER A 183 -26.25 21.71 7.52
CA SER A 183 -27.28 22.59 6.96
C SER A 183 -27.50 22.36 5.46
N ILE A 184 -26.46 21.93 4.73
CA ILE A 184 -26.53 21.61 3.29
C ILE A 184 -27.47 20.42 3.03
N PHE A 185 -27.57 19.48 3.97
CA PHE A 185 -28.38 18.26 3.87
C PHE A 185 -29.51 18.24 4.90
N SER A 186 -30.29 19.31 4.98
CA SER A 186 -31.34 19.50 6.01
C SER A 186 -32.72 18.96 5.64
N THR A 187 -32.93 18.51 4.39
CA THR A 187 -34.19 17.90 3.94
C THR A 187 -34.10 16.38 3.94
N ARG A 188 -35.23 15.69 4.13
CA ARG A 188 -35.29 14.22 4.12
C ARG A 188 -34.74 13.61 2.82
N GLU A 189 -34.98 14.28 1.70
CA GLU A 189 -34.47 13.89 0.38
C GLU A 189 -32.95 14.05 0.30
N SER A 190 -32.41 15.15 0.84
CA SER A 190 -30.97 15.42 0.86
C SER A 190 -30.20 14.51 1.81
N GLU A 191 -30.76 14.21 3.00
CA GLU A 191 -30.22 13.21 3.92
C GLU A 191 -30.16 11.82 3.27
N LYS A 192 -31.23 11.41 2.58
CA LYS A 192 -31.28 10.14 1.85
C LYS A 192 -30.25 10.08 0.72
N ALA A 193 -30.06 11.17 -0.02
CA ALA A 193 -29.06 11.25 -1.08
C ALA A 193 -27.63 11.19 -0.51
N LEU A 194 -27.37 11.85 0.63
CA LEU A 194 -26.09 11.76 1.32
C LEU A 194 -25.81 10.34 1.81
N GLU A 195 -26.82 9.65 2.33
CA GLU A 195 -26.68 8.25 2.75
C GLU A 195 -26.43 7.32 1.56
N ASP A 196 -27.09 7.52 0.41
CA ASP A 196 -26.80 6.77 -0.82
C ASP A 196 -25.35 7.01 -1.29
N VAL A 197 -24.85 8.24 -1.20
CA VAL A 197 -23.43 8.55 -1.50
C VAL A 197 -22.49 7.80 -0.55
N ARG A 198 -22.74 7.84 0.77
CA ARG A 198 -21.93 7.14 1.77
C ARG A 198 -21.90 5.63 1.50
N GLN A 199 -23.07 5.03 1.25
CA GLN A 199 -23.18 3.60 0.94
C GLN A 199 -22.44 3.24 -0.35
N ARG A 200 -22.54 4.06 -1.40
CA ARG A 200 -21.82 3.83 -2.66
C ARG A 200 -20.31 3.93 -2.48
N VAL A 201 -19.82 4.94 -1.75
CA VAL A 201 -18.40 5.08 -1.46
C VAL A 201 -17.91 3.87 -0.66
N ALA A 202 -18.63 3.48 0.41
CA ALA A 202 -18.28 2.31 1.22
C ALA A 202 -18.26 1.01 0.40
N GLN A 203 -19.27 0.78 -0.42
CA GLN A 203 -19.36 -0.41 -1.27
C GLN A 203 -18.26 -0.41 -2.34
N SER A 204 -17.95 0.73 -2.94
CA SER A 204 -16.92 0.84 -3.96
C SER A 204 -15.53 0.61 -3.38
N SER A 205 -15.24 1.16 -2.19
CA SER A 205 -14.01 0.90 -1.45
C SER A 205 -13.88 -0.57 -1.06
N LYS A 206 -14.97 -1.21 -0.59
CA LYS A 206 -14.97 -2.65 -0.29
C LYS A 206 -14.70 -3.49 -1.54
N ASN A 207 -15.40 -3.21 -2.63
CA ASN A 207 -15.19 -3.89 -3.91
C ASN A 207 -13.78 -3.68 -4.47
N PHE A 208 -13.18 -2.50 -4.21
CA PHE A 208 -11.80 -2.21 -4.59
C PHE A 208 -10.81 -3.08 -3.83
N LEU A 209 -10.92 -3.15 -2.50
CA LEU A 209 -10.03 -3.94 -1.63
C LEU A 209 -10.17 -5.45 -1.84
N GLN A 210 -11.34 -5.93 -2.28
CA GLN A 210 -11.57 -7.35 -2.58
C GLN A 210 -10.93 -7.84 -3.89
N ARG A 211 -10.29 -6.96 -4.67
CA ARG A 211 -9.68 -7.34 -5.96
C ARG A 211 -8.46 -8.24 -5.75
N THR A 212 -8.44 -9.38 -6.43
CA THR A 212 -7.26 -10.25 -6.47
C THR A 212 -6.29 -9.79 -7.55
N SER A 213 -5.05 -9.47 -7.16
CA SER A 213 -3.94 -9.13 -8.06
C SER A 213 -4.28 -8.05 -9.12
N PRO A 214 -4.60 -6.81 -8.71
CA PRO A 214 -5.01 -5.77 -9.64
C PRO A 214 -3.90 -5.26 -10.58
N PHE A 215 -2.63 -5.48 -10.25
CA PHE A 215 -1.49 -5.06 -11.06
C PHE A 215 -1.11 -6.14 -12.07
N ASN A 216 -1.08 -5.75 -13.34
CA ASN A 216 -0.55 -6.52 -14.46
C ASN A 216 0.19 -5.58 -15.42
N LYS A 217 0.81 -6.12 -16.47
CA LYS A 217 1.56 -5.33 -17.45
C LYS A 217 0.75 -4.17 -18.01
N THR A 218 -0.52 -4.40 -18.37
CA THR A 218 -1.39 -3.38 -18.97
C THR A 218 -1.66 -2.24 -17.98
N THR A 219 -2.02 -2.56 -16.74
CA THR A 219 -2.28 -1.53 -15.72
C THR A 219 -1.01 -0.75 -15.39
N LEU A 220 0.15 -1.40 -15.33
CA LEU A 220 1.41 -0.73 -15.08
C LEU A 220 1.79 0.22 -16.20
N LYS A 221 1.69 -0.19 -17.48
CA LYS A 221 1.95 0.70 -18.62
C LYS A 221 1.04 1.91 -18.62
N MET A 222 -0.24 1.74 -18.29
CA MET A 222 -1.16 2.87 -18.12
C MET A 222 -0.76 3.80 -16.97
N CYS A 223 -0.39 3.26 -15.81
CA CYS A 223 0.08 4.05 -14.67
C CYS A 223 1.35 4.81 -15.00
N ILE A 224 2.33 4.15 -15.61
CA ILE A 224 3.59 4.74 -16.05
C ILE A 224 3.32 5.88 -17.04
N ALA A 225 2.50 5.64 -18.06
CA ALA A 225 2.14 6.68 -19.04
C ALA A 225 1.45 7.88 -18.38
N SER A 226 0.55 7.64 -17.43
CA SER A 226 -0.13 8.71 -16.69
C SER A 226 0.83 9.48 -15.79
N LEU A 227 1.75 8.82 -15.10
CA LEU A 227 2.76 9.47 -14.25
C LEU A 227 3.73 10.31 -15.05
N LEU A 228 4.11 9.84 -16.25
CA LEU A 228 5.03 10.57 -17.14
C LEU A 228 4.38 11.79 -17.81
N GLN A 229 3.05 11.87 -17.82
CA GLN A 229 2.32 13.07 -18.24
C GLN A 229 2.22 14.11 -17.11
N GLN A 230 2.30 13.66 -15.86
CA GLN A 230 2.22 14.51 -14.69
C GLN A 230 3.64 14.95 -14.30
N ASP A 231 3.89 16.27 -14.29
CA ASP A 231 5.18 16.86 -13.89
C ASP A 231 5.38 16.82 -12.36
N LEU A 232 5.24 15.63 -11.77
CA LEU A 232 5.35 15.36 -10.33
C LEU A 232 6.70 14.70 -10.00
N LEU A 233 7.23 13.89 -10.92
CA LEU A 233 8.43 13.06 -10.71
C LEU A 233 9.71 13.74 -11.18
N SER A 234 10.83 13.44 -10.52
CA SER A 234 12.14 13.94 -10.92
C SER A 234 12.55 13.35 -12.27
N ASP A 235 13.42 14.04 -12.99
CA ASP A 235 13.93 13.55 -14.28
C ASP A 235 14.55 12.15 -14.16
N GLU A 236 15.22 11.87 -13.04
CA GLU A 236 15.75 10.54 -12.71
C GLU A 236 14.65 9.49 -12.58
N LYS A 237 13.60 9.77 -11.80
CA LYS A 237 12.46 8.85 -11.61
C LYS A 237 11.66 8.68 -12.90
N GLN A 238 11.54 9.72 -13.71
CA GLN A 238 10.92 9.64 -15.04
C GLN A 238 11.74 8.74 -15.98
N ALA A 239 13.07 8.86 -15.97
CA ALA A 239 13.94 7.98 -16.76
C ALA A 239 13.80 6.51 -16.35
N ILE A 240 13.75 6.23 -15.04
CA ILE A 240 13.50 4.88 -14.50
C ILE A 240 12.16 4.32 -14.99
N LEU A 241 11.08 5.12 -14.93
CA LEU A 241 9.76 4.68 -15.42
C LEU A 241 9.76 4.36 -16.92
N ARG A 242 10.48 5.15 -17.74
CA ARG A 242 10.63 4.88 -19.18
C ARG A 242 11.38 3.58 -19.46
N GLU A 243 12.37 3.26 -18.63
CA GLU A 243 13.11 2.01 -18.71
C GLU A 243 12.24 0.81 -18.32
N PHE A 244 11.42 0.94 -17.26
CA PHE A 244 10.46 -0.10 -16.89
C PHE A 244 9.46 -0.38 -18.01
N ASP A 245 8.93 0.65 -18.65
CA ASP A 245 7.99 0.51 -19.77
C ASP A 245 8.56 -0.31 -20.94
N SER A 246 9.88 -0.26 -21.11
CA SER A 246 10.62 -0.96 -22.17
C SER A 246 10.94 -2.42 -21.84
N ASN A 247 10.87 -2.84 -20.57
CA ASN A 247 11.26 -4.19 -20.13
C ASN A 247 10.09 -4.98 -19.52
N ASP A 248 9.53 -5.87 -20.34
CA ASP A 248 8.40 -6.72 -20.00
C ASP A 248 8.65 -7.74 -18.87
N VAL A 249 9.91 -8.08 -18.59
CA VAL A 249 10.28 -8.95 -17.45
C VAL A 249 10.22 -8.14 -16.16
N VAL A 250 10.80 -6.94 -16.16
CA VAL A 250 10.79 -6.03 -15.01
C VAL A 250 9.35 -5.65 -14.64
N LEU A 251 8.49 -5.37 -15.62
CA LEU A 251 7.07 -5.08 -15.34
C LEU A 251 6.34 -6.24 -14.66
N ARG A 252 6.71 -7.50 -14.94
CA ARG A 252 6.11 -8.65 -14.27
C ARG A 252 6.53 -8.69 -12.80
N GLU A 253 7.81 -8.52 -12.52
CA GLU A 253 8.33 -8.49 -11.15
C GLU A 253 7.72 -7.33 -10.35
N ILE A 254 7.60 -6.14 -10.96
CA ILE A 254 6.94 -4.98 -10.35
C ILE A 254 5.48 -5.30 -10.05
N ALA A 255 4.76 -5.93 -10.98
CA ALA A 255 3.37 -6.33 -10.75
C ALA A 255 3.26 -7.28 -9.55
N ASP A 256 4.14 -8.27 -9.45
CA ASP A 256 4.15 -9.23 -8.34
C ASP A 256 4.41 -8.54 -7.00
N VAL A 257 5.38 -7.61 -6.93
CA VAL A 257 5.65 -6.83 -5.72
C VAL A 257 4.44 -5.96 -5.33
N LEU A 258 3.83 -5.27 -6.30
CA LEU A 258 2.69 -4.39 -6.03
C LEU A 258 1.43 -5.16 -5.66
N ASN A 259 1.20 -6.33 -6.25
CA ASN A 259 0.12 -7.23 -5.87
C ASN A 259 0.32 -7.80 -4.46
N THR A 260 1.57 -8.09 -4.10
CA THR A 260 1.96 -8.54 -2.76
C THR A 260 1.62 -7.47 -1.72
N ARG A 261 1.97 -6.21 -1.99
CA ARG A 261 1.57 -5.06 -1.16
C ARG A 261 0.06 -4.84 -1.11
N PHE A 262 -0.62 -5.00 -2.24
CA PHE A 262 -2.08 -4.85 -2.31
C PHE A 262 -2.81 -5.94 -1.53
N ALA A 263 -2.31 -7.17 -1.50
CA ALA A 263 -2.90 -8.24 -0.70
C ALA A 263 -2.82 -7.93 0.81
N ASP A 264 -1.78 -7.21 1.24
CA ASP A 264 -1.60 -6.76 2.61
C ASP A 264 -1.98 -5.28 2.84
N PHE A 265 -2.96 -4.78 2.09
CA PHE A 265 -3.37 -3.38 2.13
C PHE A 265 -3.71 -2.87 3.54
N ASP A 266 -4.33 -3.70 4.38
CA ASP A 266 -4.74 -3.31 5.75
C ASP A 266 -3.54 -2.99 6.67
N ASN A 267 -2.37 -3.59 6.39
CA ASN A 267 -1.13 -3.36 7.15
C ASN A 267 -0.15 -2.47 6.36
N TRP A 268 -0.62 -1.83 5.28
CA TRP A 268 0.22 -0.96 4.48
C TRP A 268 0.56 0.31 5.27
N GLU A 269 1.84 0.67 5.24
CA GLU A 269 2.37 1.87 5.86
C GLU A 269 3.38 2.51 4.90
N TRP A 270 3.66 3.80 5.09
CA TRP A 270 4.54 4.58 4.22
C TRP A 270 6.02 4.16 4.30
N ASP A 271 6.40 3.27 5.22
CA ASP A 271 7.79 2.85 5.50
C ASP A 271 8.75 4.05 5.59
N ALA A 272 8.28 5.12 6.22
CA ALA A 272 8.92 6.44 6.22
C ALA A 272 10.10 6.57 7.20
N GLY A 273 10.43 5.51 7.94
CA GLY A 273 11.44 5.54 9.00
C GLY A 273 11.13 6.52 10.14
N GLU A 274 12.11 6.74 11.04
CA GLU A 274 11.99 7.69 12.15
C GLU A 274 11.96 9.15 11.69
N GLU A 275 12.54 9.44 10.52
CA GLU A 275 12.67 10.79 9.96
C GLU A 275 11.46 11.22 9.10
N GLY A 276 10.54 10.30 8.82
CA GLY A 276 9.37 10.55 7.98
C GLY A 276 9.70 10.63 6.48
N VAL A 277 8.66 10.83 5.66
CA VAL A 277 8.82 10.90 4.21
C VAL A 277 9.55 12.19 3.84
N SER A 278 10.62 12.08 3.06
CA SER A 278 11.39 13.23 2.62
C SER A 278 10.60 14.09 1.63
N TYR A 279 10.67 15.40 1.80
CA TYR A 279 10.09 16.38 0.89
C TYR A 279 11.21 17.20 0.26
N LEU A 280 11.31 17.16 -1.07
CA LEU A 280 12.35 17.84 -1.81
C LEU A 280 11.79 19.04 -2.59
N PRO A 281 12.35 20.25 -2.40
CA PRO A 281 12.06 21.39 -3.26
C PRO A 281 12.65 21.17 -4.66
N ARG A 282 11.82 21.19 -5.69
CA ARG A 282 12.23 21.15 -7.10
C ARG A 282 11.91 22.45 -7.81
N GLN A 283 12.88 22.94 -8.57
CA GLN A 283 12.67 24.07 -9.48
C GLN A 283 11.94 23.59 -10.73
N GLN A 284 10.82 24.22 -11.07
CA GLN A 284 10.15 23.97 -12.34
C GLN A 284 10.77 24.82 -13.46
N ALA A 285 10.42 24.51 -14.72
CA ALA A 285 10.85 25.27 -15.90
C ALA A 285 10.45 26.77 -15.85
N ASN A 286 9.47 27.13 -15.01
CA ASN A 286 9.05 28.51 -14.76
C ASN A 286 9.91 29.25 -13.70
N GLY A 287 10.94 28.61 -13.16
CA GLY A 287 11.84 29.15 -12.14
C GLY A 287 11.30 29.11 -10.71
N LYS A 288 10.02 28.75 -10.50
CA LYS A 288 9.41 28.61 -9.16
C LYS A 288 9.76 27.27 -8.54
N TYR A 289 9.99 27.28 -7.23
CA TYR A 289 10.19 26.06 -6.46
C TYR A 289 8.84 25.51 -5.99
N ARG A 290 8.67 24.20 -6.11
CA ARG A 290 7.57 23.44 -5.51
C ARG A 290 8.14 22.29 -4.70
N ILE A 291 7.51 22.03 -3.57
CA ILE A 291 7.92 20.94 -2.68
C ILE A 291 7.17 19.69 -3.09
N TRP A 292 7.91 18.62 -3.35
CA TRP A 292 7.38 17.33 -3.75
C TRP A 292 7.76 16.26 -2.73
N MET A 293 6.84 15.35 -2.50
CA MET A 293 7.07 14.13 -1.72
C MET A 293 8.02 13.22 -2.51
N ASP A 294 9.15 12.85 -1.91
CA ASP A 294 10.19 12.08 -2.59
C ASP A 294 10.05 10.57 -2.33
N GLU A 295 9.01 9.98 -2.90
CA GLU A 295 8.69 8.57 -2.74
C GLU A 295 9.44 7.66 -3.72
N ASP A 296 9.72 6.42 -3.32
CA ASP A 296 10.27 5.41 -4.23
C ASP A 296 9.36 5.19 -5.46
N VAL A 297 9.94 4.80 -6.60
CA VAL A 297 9.21 4.63 -7.86
C VAL A 297 8.08 3.60 -7.74
N LEU A 298 8.29 2.49 -7.01
CA LEU A 298 7.24 1.50 -6.78
C LEU A 298 6.11 2.07 -5.92
N GLN A 299 6.49 2.87 -4.92
CA GLN A 299 5.55 3.50 -4.00
C GLN A 299 4.68 4.55 -4.72
N VAL A 300 5.28 5.36 -5.59
CA VAL A 300 4.57 6.31 -6.46
C VAL A 300 3.57 5.57 -7.36
N ILE A 301 3.98 4.48 -8.03
CA ILE A 301 3.08 3.71 -8.89
C ILE A 301 1.89 3.17 -8.09
N PHE A 302 2.14 2.64 -6.89
CA PHE A 302 1.12 2.11 -6.00
C PHE A 302 0.09 3.18 -5.62
N ILE A 303 0.55 4.29 -5.03
CA ILE A 303 -0.30 5.39 -4.56
C ILE A 303 -1.07 6.01 -5.72
N HIS A 304 -0.40 6.21 -6.86
CA HIS A 304 -1.02 6.78 -8.05
C HIS A 304 -2.18 5.91 -8.55
N TRP A 305 -1.97 4.58 -8.60
CA TRP A 305 -3.03 3.66 -9.01
C TRP A 305 -4.20 3.67 -8.01
N VAL A 306 -3.93 3.59 -6.71
CA VAL A 306 -4.97 3.66 -5.65
C VAL A 306 -5.74 4.98 -5.75
N GLY A 307 -5.02 6.10 -5.85
CA GLY A 307 -5.57 7.44 -5.96
C GLY A 307 -6.44 7.63 -7.20
N ILE A 308 -5.97 7.22 -8.39
CA ILE A 308 -6.78 7.28 -9.61
C ILE A 308 -8.06 6.45 -9.47
N LYS A 309 -7.97 5.23 -8.93
CA LYS A 309 -9.15 4.37 -8.76
C LYS A 309 -10.15 4.98 -7.79
N GLY A 310 -9.68 5.56 -6.68
CA GLY A 310 -10.49 6.33 -5.75
C GLY A 310 -11.16 7.52 -6.43
N CYS A 311 -10.39 8.35 -7.17
CA CYS A 311 -10.90 9.51 -7.87
C CYS A 311 -11.97 9.17 -8.92
N VAL A 312 -11.78 8.09 -9.70
CA VAL A 312 -12.78 7.65 -10.68
C VAL A 312 -14.08 7.25 -9.99
N SER A 313 -14.00 6.45 -8.93
CA SER A 313 -15.17 6.02 -8.16
C SER A 313 -15.91 7.18 -7.49
N LEU A 314 -15.14 8.12 -6.93
CA LEU A 314 -15.69 9.31 -6.28
C LEU A 314 -16.36 10.22 -7.30
N LYS A 315 -15.71 10.47 -8.44
CA LYS A 315 -16.27 11.26 -9.53
C LYS A 315 -17.58 10.68 -10.03
N GLU A 316 -17.65 9.37 -10.24
CA GLU A 316 -18.89 8.70 -10.67
C GLU A 316 -20.02 8.92 -9.64
N THR A 317 -19.72 8.73 -8.35
CA THR A 317 -20.69 8.89 -7.26
C THR A 317 -21.20 10.33 -7.15
N LEU A 318 -20.30 11.31 -7.20
CA LEU A 318 -20.65 12.73 -7.10
C LEU A 318 -21.36 13.23 -8.36
N THR A 319 -20.95 12.79 -9.55
CA THR A 319 -21.65 13.13 -10.80
C THR A 319 -23.09 12.65 -10.75
N ARG A 320 -23.33 11.46 -10.20
CA ARG A 320 -24.69 10.93 -10.00
C ARG A 320 -25.50 11.79 -9.03
N LEU A 321 -24.93 12.19 -7.90
CA LEU A 321 -25.60 13.07 -6.92
C LEU A 321 -26.03 14.40 -7.58
N VAL A 322 -25.13 14.98 -8.36
CA VAL A 322 -25.35 16.25 -9.06
C VAL A 322 -26.38 16.12 -10.20
N SER A 323 -26.44 14.95 -10.85
CA SER A 323 -27.36 14.69 -11.97
C SER A 323 -28.74 14.22 -11.53
N LEU A 324 -29.06 14.26 -10.24
CA LEU A 324 -30.40 13.98 -9.75
C LEU A 324 -31.34 15.13 -10.16
N ASP A 325 -32.40 14.80 -10.90
CA ASP A 325 -33.37 15.76 -11.42
C ASP A 325 -34.78 15.49 -10.86
N GLY A 326 -35.65 16.50 -10.92
CA GLY A 326 -37.06 16.40 -10.52
C GLY A 326 -37.25 16.37 -9.00
N PRO A 327 -38.16 15.53 -8.45
CA PRO A 327 -38.44 15.50 -7.01
C PRO A 327 -37.25 15.02 -6.17
N ASP A 328 -36.28 14.36 -6.79
CA ASP A 328 -35.05 13.87 -6.16
C ASP A 328 -33.87 14.85 -6.32
N GLN A 329 -34.09 16.05 -6.88
CA GLN A 329 -33.04 17.05 -7.08
C GLN A 329 -32.57 17.63 -5.73
N VAL A 330 -31.37 17.23 -5.31
CA VAL A 330 -30.75 17.67 -4.05
C VAL A 330 -29.70 18.75 -4.27
N TRP A 331 -28.92 18.66 -5.36
CA TRP A 331 -27.84 19.62 -5.62
C TRP A 331 -28.33 20.77 -6.50
N ARG A 332 -28.21 22.00 -6.00
CA ARG A 332 -28.52 23.23 -6.74
C ARG A 332 -27.24 24.03 -6.94
N TRP A 333 -26.80 24.16 -8.20
CA TRP A 333 -25.63 24.96 -8.56
C TRP A 333 -25.78 26.46 -8.25
N HIS A 334 -27.02 26.92 -8.11
CA HIS A 334 -27.36 28.28 -7.75
C HIS A 334 -28.25 28.24 -6.52
N ALA A 335 -27.65 28.39 -5.33
CA ALA A 335 -28.39 28.88 -4.19
C ALA A 335 -28.62 30.37 -4.46
N GLU A 336 -29.83 30.75 -4.90
CA GLU A 336 -30.25 32.14 -4.79
C GLU A 336 -30.18 32.51 -3.31
N SER A 337 -29.46 33.60 -3.02
CA SER A 337 -29.42 34.17 -1.67
C SER A 337 -30.86 34.35 -1.19
N PRO A 338 -31.20 33.96 0.06
CA PRO A 338 -32.55 34.21 0.55
C PRO A 338 -32.79 35.71 0.46
N ALA A 339 -33.78 36.11 -0.34
CA ALA A 339 -34.24 37.48 -0.38
C ALA A 339 -34.67 37.83 1.05
N THR A 340 -33.91 38.72 1.68
CA THR A 340 -34.30 39.40 2.91
C THR A 340 -35.53 40.26 2.59
N GLU A 341 -36.70 39.87 3.10
CA GLU A 341 -37.82 40.78 3.37
C GLU A 341 -37.93 41.03 4.87
#